data_AF-A0AAW0DD55-F1
#
_entry.id   AF-A0AAW0DD55-F1
#
_cell.length_a   1.000
_cell.length_b   1.000
_cell.length_c   1.000
_cell.angle_alpha   90.00
_cell.angle_beta   90.00
_cell.angle_gamma   90.00
#
_symmetry.space_group_name_H-M   'P 1'
#
loop_
_entity.id
_entity.type
_entity.pdbx_description
1 polymer ?
#
loop_
_entity_poly.entity_id
_entity_poly.type
_entity_poly.pdbx_seq_one_letter_code
_entity_poly.pdbx_strand_id
1 'polypeptide(L)'
;MQRIFRLYHDEFFGSRKPPEFVLPDCTSSISPCRAENAALLRHVDSVSTRGHPAVRIDRLDLIQHEQVAALDHRRYQVFEDQKIYNVNGNCLYWSI
;
A
#
# COMPACT_ATOMS: atom_id res chain seq x y z
N MET A 1 47.43 29.92 11.94
CA MET A 1 46.20 29.82 11.14
C MET A 1 45.39 28.63 11.64
N GLN A 2 44.39 28.85 12.50
CA GLN A 2 43.46 27.80 12.92
C GLN A 2 42.15 27.97 12.15
N ARG A 3 41.80 26.96 11.35
CA ARG A 3 40.58 26.92 10.56
C ARG A 3 39.45 26.43 11.46
N ILE A 4 38.62 27.35 11.94
CA ILE A 4 37.46 27.04 12.78
C ILE A 4 36.40 26.40 11.88
N PHE A 5 36.23 25.08 11.96
CA PHE A 5 35.10 24.40 11.33
C PHE A 5 33.83 24.77 12.11
N ARG A 6 32.94 25.52 11.47
CA ARG A 6 31.60 25.78 12.02
C ARG A 6 30.80 24.47 11.93
N LEU A 7 30.69 23.75 13.04
CA LEU A 7 29.66 22.73 13.27
C LEU A 7 28.32 23.46 13.42
N TYR A 8 27.73 23.82 12.29
CA TYR A 8 26.46 24.54 12.24
C TYR A 8 25.49 23.63 11.48
N HIS A 9 24.49 23.08 12.20
CA HIS A 9 23.11 22.79 11.72
C HIS A 9 22.43 21.47 12.07
N ASP A 10 22.98 20.58 12.90
CA ASP A 10 22.29 19.28 13.10
C ASP A 10 21.16 19.30 14.15
N GLU A 11 21.12 20.29 15.06
CA GLU A 11 20.08 20.39 16.10
C GLU A 11 19.63 21.85 16.30
N PHE A 12 18.70 22.32 15.48
CA PHE A 12 18.11 23.67 15.62
C PHE A 12 16.80 23.59 16.42
N PHE A 13 16.44 24.66 17.14
CA PHE A 13 15.18 24.70 17.89
C PHE A 13 14.00 24.58 16.91
N GLY A 14 13.26 23.47 16.98
CA GLY A 14 12.16 23.14 16.06
C GLY A 14 12.46 22.01 15.06
N SER A 15 13.70 21.53 14.94
CA SER A 15 13.98 20.30 14.18
C SER A 15 13.49 19.09 14.96
N ARG A 16 12.65 18.24 14.35
CA ARG A 16 12.33 16.91 14.88
C ARG A 16 13.25 15.90 14.21
N LYS A 17 13.98 15.10 14.99
CA LYS A 17 14.70 13.94 14.46
C LYS A 17 13.65 13.03 13.79
N PRO A 18 13.83 12.63 12.52
CA PRO A 18 12.95 11.65 11.90
C PRO A 18 12.90 10.39 12.77
N PRO A 19 11.74 9.76 12.97
CA PRO A 19 11.69 8.48 13.66
C PRO A 19 12.58 7.48 12.92
N GLU A 20 13.39 6.73 13.67
CA GLU A 20 14.17 5.64 13.11
C GLU A 20 13.20 4.54 12.68
N PHE A 21 13.01 4.41 11.36
CA PHE A 21 12.23 3.33 10.79
C PHE A 21 13.08 2.07 10.73
N VAL A 22 12.79 1.12 11.62
CA VAL A 22 13.37 -0.22 11.56
C VAL A 22 12.44 -1.08 10.75
N LEU A 23 12.95 -1.54 9.61
CA LEU A 23 12.28 -2.53 8.81
C LEU A 23 12.34 -3.87 9.54
N PRO A 24 11.20 -4.48 9.94
CA PRO A 24 11.25 -5.77 10.60
C PRO A 24 11.76 -6.84 9.65
N ASP A 25 12.59 -7.72 10.17
CA ASP A 25 13.14 -8.83 9.41
C ASP A 25 12.02 -9.67 8.80
N CYS A 26 12.17 -10.00 7.51
CA CYS A 26 11.24 -10.84 6.78
C CYS A 26 11.19 -12.23 7.42
N THR A 27 10.25 -12.42 8.34
CA THR A 27 10.02 -13.70 9.00
C THR A 27 9.64 -14.73 7.93
N SER A 28 10.09 -15.98 8.09
CA SER A 28 9.89 -17.07 7.13
C SER A 28 8.43 -17.35 6.75
N SER A 29 7.48 -16.88 7.56
CA SER A 29 6.03 -17.00 7.34
C SER A 29 5.44 -15.97 6.37
N ILE A 30 6.13 -14.87 6.06
CA ILE A 30 5.61 -13.77 5.22
C ILE A 30 5.69 -14.11 3.73
N SER A 31 6.83 -14.66 3.30
CA SER A 31 7.08 -15.01 1.89
C SER A 31 6.08 -16.00 1.28
N PRO A 32 5.74 -17.15 1.93
CA PRO A 32 4.77 -18.09 1.36
C PRO A 32 3.37 -17.49 1.29
N CYS A 33 2.94 -16.75 2.32
CA CYS A 33 1.63 -16.12 2.31
C CYS A 33 1.49 -15.07 1.19
N ARG A 34 2.56 -14.32 0.90
CA ARG A 34 2.57 -13.33 -0.18
C ARG A 34 2.56 -13.99 -1.56
N ALA A 35 3.25 -15.12 -1.72
CA ALA A 35 3.24 -15.88 -2.96
C ALA A 35 1.86 -16.49 -3.23
N GLU A 36 1.23 -17.08 -2.21
CA GLU A 36 -0.11 -17.69 -2.29
C GLU A 36 -1.20 -16.66 -2.61
N ASN A 37 -1.13 -15.48 -2.01
CA ASN A 37 -2.12 -14.41 -2.18
C ASN A 37 -1.72 -13.35 -3.23
N ALA A 38 -0.68 -13.57 -4.03
CA ALA A 38 -0.14 -12.56 -4.94
C ALA A 38 -1.17 -12.00 -5.94
N ALA A 39 -2.13 -12.83 -6.35
CA ALA A 39 -3.24 -12.44 -7.22
C ALA A 39 -4.21 -11.49 -6.52
N LEU A 40 -4.64 -11.85 -5.30
CA LEU A 40 -5.53 -11.04 -4.48
C LEU A 40 -4.90 -9.69 -4.12
N LEU A 41 -3.64 -9.68 -3.70
CA LEU A 41 -2.94 -8.45 -3.31
C LEU A 41 -2.84 -7.46 -4.47
N ARG A 42 -2.54 -7.95 -5.69
CA ARG A 42 -2.53 -7.11 -6.90
C ARG A 42 -3.90 -6.51 -7.21
N HIS A 43 -4.97 -7.26 -6.96
CA HIS A 43 -6.33 -6.76 -7.10
C HIS A 43 -6.64 -5.65 -6.09
N VAL A 44 -6.32 -5.88 -4.82
CA VAL A 44 -6.48 -4.89 -3.74
C VAL A 44 -5.71 -3.60 -4.05
N ASP A 45 -4.45 -3.70 -4.48
CA ASP A 45 -3.64 -2.54 -4.87
C ASP A 45 -4.27 -1.77 -6.02
N SER A 46 -4.85 -2.48 -6.99
CA SER A 46 -5.56 -1.88 -8.12
C SER A 46 -6.79 -1.10 -7.67
N VAL A 47 -7.57 -1.64 -6.73
CA VAL A 47 -8.73 -0.97 -6.14
C VAL A 47 -8.29 0.27 -5.34
N SER A 48 -7.24 0.18 -4.54
CA SER A 48 -6.71 1.32 -3.78
C SER A 48 -6.23 2.45 -4.69
N THR A 49 -5.56 2.12 -5.79
CA THR A 49 -4.95 3.12 -6.69
C THR A 49 -5.96 3.70 -7.68
N ARG A 50 -6.88 2.87 -8.19
CA ARG A 50 -7.78 3.22 -9.30
C ARG A 50 -9.26 3.04 -9.01
N GLY A 51 -9.62 2.82 -7.75
CA GLY A 51 -11.02 2.69 -7.35
C GLY A 51 -11.77 4.01 -7.44
N HIS A 52 -11.11 5.12 -7.12
CA HIS A 52 -11.74 6.45 -7.02
C HIS A 52 -12.58 6.85 -8.26
N PRO A 53 -12.10 6.73 -9.52
CA PRO A 53 -12.88 7.10 -10.71
C PRO A 53 -14.16 6.27 -10.91
N ALA A 54 -14.18 5.03 -10.40
CA ALA A 54 -15.30 4.10 -10.55
C ALA A 54 -16.35 4.23 -9.42
N VAL A 55 -16.11 5.05 -8.38
CA VAL A 55 -17.04 5.20 -7.25
C VAL A 55 -18.22 6.09 -7.62
N ARG A 56 -19.43 5.61 -7.32
CA ARG A 56 -20.68 6.39 -7.42
C ARG A 56 -20.90 7.19 -6.14
N ILE A 57 -20.23 8.34 -6.05
CA ILE A 57 -20.39 9.28 -4.94
C ILE A 57 -21.57 10.24 -5.19
N ASP A 58 -21.91 10.47 -6.46
CA ASP A 58 -22.99 11.37 -6.84
C ASP A 58 -24.36 10.76 -6.50
N ARG A 59 -25.16 11.46 -5.68
CA ARG A 59 -26.52 11.04 -5.33
C ARG A 59 -27.50 11.17 -6.49
N LEU A 60 -27.24 12.08 -7.43
CA LEU A 60 -28.13 12.33 -8.56
C LEU A 60 -27.78 11.47 -9.78
N ASP A 61 -26.62 10.79 -9.74
CA ASP A 61 -26.13 9.89 -10.79
C ASP A 61 -26.10 10.56 -12.18
N LEU A 62 -25.73 11.84 -12.21
CA LEU A 62 -25.70 12.65 -13.43
C LEU A 62 -24.34 12.60 -14.14
N ILE A 63 -23.31 12.17 -13.42
CA ILE A 63 -21.93 12.11 -13.91
C ILE A 63 -21.69 10.76 -14.60
N GLN A 64 -21.10 10.79 -15.79
CA GLN A 64 -20.65 9.56 -16.44
C GLN A 64 -19.43 9.00 -15.72
N HIS A 65 -19.52 7.74 -15.30
CA HIS A 65 -18.43 7.04 -14.64
C HIS A 65 -17.59 6.26 -15.65
N GLU A 66 -16.27 6.35 -15.50
CA GLU A 66 -15.34 5.56 -16.31
C GLU A 66 -15.38 4.09 -15.87
N GLN A 67 -15.57 3.18 -16.83
CA GLN A 67 -15.37 1.76 -16.58
C GLN A 67 -13.88 1.45 -16.53
N VAL A 68 -13.34 1.34 -15.32
CA VAL A 68 -11.95 0.98 -15.10
C VAL A 68 -11.81 -0.55 -15.20
N ALA A 69 -11.35 -1.05 -16.36
CA ALA A 69 -11.13 -2.48 -16.63
C ALA A 69 -10.15 -3.18 -15.67
N ALA A 70 -9.49 -2.41 -14.84
CA ALA A 70 -8.58 -2.88 -13.82
C ALA A 70 -9.22 -3.15 -12.46
N LEU A 71 -10.49 -2.82 -12.27
CA LEU A 71 -11.29 -3.26 -11.12
C LEU A 71 -11.92 -4.64 -11.38
N ASP A 72 -11.76 -5.20 -12.57
CA ASP A 72 -12.26 -6.55 -12.87
C ASP A 72 -11.40 -7.62 -12.19
N HIS A 73 -11.99 -8.32 -11.23
CA HIS A 73 -11.41 -9.44 -10.48
C HIS A 73 -10.93 -10.57 -11.40
N ARG A 74 -11.60 -10.80 -12.53
CA ARG A 74 -11.26 -11.84 -13.51
C ARG A 74 -9.88 -11.62 -14.11
N ARG A 75 -9.45 -10.36 -14.22
CA ARG A 75 -8.13 -9.97 -14.72
C ARG A 75 -7.00 -10.46 -13.80
N TYR A 76 -7.26 -10.58 -12.51
CA TYR A 76 -6.32 -11.05 -11.50
C TYR A 76 -6.50 -12.52 -11.15
N GLN A 77 -7.35 -13.25 -11.88
CA GLN A 77 -7.64 -14.67 -11.63
C GLN A 77 -8.30 -14.94 -10.27
N VAL A 78 -9.00 -13.94 -9.73
CA VAL A 78 -9.81 -14.06 -8.52
C VAL A 78 -11.23 -14.44 -8.99
N PHE A 79 -11.46 -15.74 -9.16
CA PHE A 79 -12.71 -16.28 -9.77
C PHE A 79 -13.68 -16.90 -8.78
N GLU A 80 -13.19 -17.33 -7.62
CA GLU A 80 -14.01 -18.03 -6.64
C GLU A 80 -14.62 -17.04 -5.67
N ASP A 81 -15.89 -16.69 -5.91
CA ASP A 81 -16.68 -15.80 -5.04
C ASP A 81 -16.78 -16.31 -3.58
N GLN A 82 -16.47 -17.58 -3.34
CA GLN A 82 -16.53 -18.23 -2.02
C GLN A 82 -15.16 -18.64 -1.46
N LYS A 83 -14.05 -18.33 -2.14
CA LYS A 83 -12.73 -18.67 -1.63
C LYS A 83 -12.36 -17.79 -0.44
N ILE A 84 -12.09 -18.42 0.69
CA ILE A 84 -11.57 -17.74 1.87
C ILE A 84 -10.05 -17.63 1.70
N TYR A 85 -9.57 -16.39 1.60
CA TYR A 85 -8.15 -16.10 1.53
C TYR A 85 -7.60 -15.89 2.94
N ASN A 86 -6.47 -16.55 3.24
CA ASN A 86 -5.76 -16.33 4.48
C ASN A 86 -5.01 -14.98 4.40
N VAL A 87 -5.62 -13.91 4.91
CA VAL A 87 -5.09 -12.54 4.91
C VAL A 87 -4.58 -12.10 6.28
N ASN A 88 -4.01 -13.02 7.06
CA ASN A 88 -3.41 -12.69 8.35
C ASN A 88 -2.49 -11.46 8.24
N GLY A 89 -2.39 -10.66 9.31
CA GLY A 89 -1.65 -9.38 9.31
C GLY A 89 -0.20 -9.48 8.80
N ASN A 90 0.43 -10.65 8.91
CA ASN A 90 1.77 -10.93 8.38
C ASN A 90 1.84 -10.87 6.83
N CYS A 91 0.72 -11.09 6.14
CA CYS A 91 0.61 -11.05 4.68
C CYS A 91 0.33 -9.62 4.15
N LEU A 92 -0.11 -8.71 5.04
CA LEU A 92 -0.49 -7.33 4.74
C LEU A 92 0.50 -6.29 5.30
N TYR A 93 1.58 -6.72 5.98
CA TYR A 93 2.53 -5.85 6.72
C TYR A 93 3.34 -4.86 5.86
N TRP A 94 2.97 -4.63 4.60
CA TRP A 94 3.72 -3.78 3.67
C TRP A 94 2.86 -2.81 2.86
N SER A 95 1.60 -2.61 3.25
CA SER A 95 0.66 -1.75 2.51
C SER A 95 0.19 -0.51 3.27
N ILE A 96 0.92 -0.07 4.30
CA ILE A 96 0.67 1.18 5.03
C ILE A 96 1.99 1.90 5.27
#